data_AF-A0A1X7KZ10-F1
#
_entry.id   AF-A0A1X7KZ10-F1
#
_cell.length_a   1.000
_cell.length_b   1.000
_cell.length_c   1.000
_cell.angle_alpha   90.00
_cell.angle_beta   90.00
_cell.angle_gamma   90.00
#
_symmetry.space_group_name_H-M   'P 1'
#
loop_
_entity.id
_entity.type
_entity.pdbx_description
1 polymer ?
#
loop_
_entity_poly.entity_id
_entity_poly.type
_entity_poly.pdbx_seq_one_letter_code
_entity_poly.pdbx_strand_id
1 'polypeptide(L)'
;MYLGLDPGIQKFGWAFLIEENLLCSGISKTTCIGLFMEKVKKSHWGYLDDSVLEGKLESLAGKTVDQVFLGNGTGGNLFRSSLSEDFPEVVVVDERNSTLDARSIYWNLHPPRGWRRVLPLSLQTPPRPVDDLAAYGIALKGMRFKKEKEI
;
A
#
# COMPACT_ATOMS: atom_id res chain seq x y z
N MET A 1 2.63 -13.59 -2.28
CA MET A 1 2.14 -12.45 -1.45
C MET A 1 1.46 -11.41 -2.33
N TYR A 2 0.72 -10.48 -1.74
CA TYR A 2 0.02 -9.41 -2.47
C TYR A 2 0.72 -8.07 -2.28
N LEU A 3 0.62 -7.21 -3.29
CA LEU A 3 1.11 -5.83 -3.27
C LEU A 3 -0.04 -4.87 -3.52
N GLY A 4 -0.28 -3.94 -2.60
CA GLY A 4 -1.13 -2.77 -2.80
C GLY A 4 -0.31 -1.55 -3.21
N LEU A 5 -0.85 -0.74 -4.13
CA LEU A 5 -0.27 0.52 -4.58
C LEU A 5 -1.31 1.64 -4.53
N ASP A 6 -0.97 2.73 -3.86
CA ASP A 6 -1.74 3.97 -3.82
C ASP A 6 -1.01 5.04 -4.64
N PRO A 7 -1.37 5.24 -5.93
CA PRO A 7 -0.64 6.12 -6.82
C PRO A 7 -0.90 7.60 -6.48
N GLY A 8 0.16 8.39 -6.45
CA GLY A 8 0.08 9.84 -6.35
C GLY A 8 1.01 10.54 -7.33
N ILE A 9 0.85 11.86 -7.45
CA ILE A 9 1.61 12.68 -8.42
C ILE A 9 3.11 12.70 -8.08
N GLN A 10 3.47 12.96 -6.82
CA GLN A 10 4.87 13.11 -6.40
C GLN A 10 5.42 11.86 -5.70
N LYS A 11 4.54 11.12 -5.03
CA LYS A 11 4.84 9.96 -4.21
C LYS A 11 3.70 8.96 -4.33
N PHE A 12 3.96 7.72 -3.94
CA PHE A 12 2.98 6.66 -3.87
C PHE A 12 3.19 5.83 -2.61
N GLY A 13 2.08 5.35 -2.06
CA GLY A 13 2.09 4.35 -1.01
C GLY A 13 2.24 2.95 -1.60
N TRP A 14 2.91 2.06 -0.87
CA TRP A 14 2.97 0.65 -1.19
C TRP A 14 2.79 -0.18 0.09
N ALA A 15 2.19 -1.36 -0.05
CA ALA A 15 1.99 -2.28 1.06
C ALA A 15 2.09 -3.74 0.61
N PHE A 16 2.91 -4.53 1.30
CA PHE A 16 2.98 -5.98 1.11
C PHE A 16 2.18 -6.69 2.20
N LEU A 17 1.44 -7.72 1.79
CA LEU A 17 0.55 -8.45 2.67
C LEU A 17 0.40 -9.90 2.23
N ILE A 18 0.06 -10.75 3.19
CA ILE A 18 -0.37 -12.14 2.97
C ILE A 18 -1.75 -12.28 3.60
N GLU A 19 -2.69 -12.82 2.83
CA GLU A 19 -4.11 -12.81 3.22
C GLU A 19 -4.52 -11.38 3.56
N GLU A 20 -5.02 -11.11 4.77
CA GLU A 20 -5.36 -9.76 5.22
C GLU A 20 -4.35 -9.22 6.25
N ASN A 21 -3.14 -9.78 6.33
CA ASN A 21 -2.12 -9.36 7.29
C ASN A 21 -1.03 -8.51 6.62
N LEU A 22 -0.80 -7.31 7.15
CA LEU A 22 0.29 -6.44 6.71
C LEU A 22 1.65 -7.03 7.09
N LEU A 23 2.53 -7.21 6.10
CA LEU A 23 3.94 -7.60 6.30
C LEU A 23 4.82 -6.37 6.52
N CYS A 24 4.74 -5.42 5.57
CA CYS A 24 5.34 -4.10 5.67
C CYS A 24 4.73 -3.13 4.66
N SER A 25 4.77 -1.83 4.96
CA SER A 25 4.31 -0.76 4.08
C SER A 25 5.25 0.43 4.10
N GLY A 26 5.17 1.26 3.09
CA GLY A 26 6.01 2.44 2.96
C GLY A 26 5.57 3.41 1.88
N ILE A 27 6.32 4.51 1.75
CA ILE A 27 6.04 5.58 0.80
C ILE A 27 7.29 5.89 -0.02
N SER A 28 7.14 5.86 -1.33
CA SER A 28 8.23 6.10 -2.29
C SER A 28 7.90 7.23 -3.24
N LYS A 29 8.91 7.82 -3.88
CA LYS A 29 8.70 8.86 -4.91
C LYS A 29 8.18 8.24 -6.20
N THR A 30 7.19 8.86 -6.84
CA THR A 30 6.59 8.35 -8.09
C THR A 30 7.62 8.20 -9.22
N THR A 31 8.65 9.04 -9.23
CA THR A 31 9.79 8.94 -10.16
C THR A 31 10.55 7.62 -10.07
N CYS A 32 10.45 6.90 -8.95
CA CYS A 32 11.14 5.64 -8.72
C CYS A 32 10.29 4.40 -9.05
N ILE A 33 9.08 4.56 -9.62
CA ILE A 33 8.17 3.42 -9.85
C ILE A 33 8.78 2.33 -10.72
N GLY A 34 9.48 2.66 -11.82
CA GLY A 34 10.12 1.65 -12.67
C GLY A 34 11.16 0.83 -11.93
N LEU A 35 12.03 1.50 -11.17
CA LEU A 35 13.03 0.83 -10.33
C LEU A 35 12.36 -0.01 -9.23
N PHE A 36 11.31 0.51 -8.60
CA PHE A 36 10.54 -0.20 -7.59
C PHE A 36 9.98 -1.51 -8.18
N MET A 37 9.29 -1.46 -9.31
CA MET A 37 8.72 -2.66 -9.95
C MET A 37 9.80 -3.67 -10.35
N GLU A 38 10.94 -3.20 -10.89
CA GLU A 38 12.09 -4.06 -11.23
C GLU A 38 12.61 -4.81 -9.99
N LYS A 39 12.74 -4.12 -8.84
CA LYS A 39 13.20 -4.74 -7.60
C LYS A 39 12.18 -5.71 -7.02
N VAL A 40 10.89 -5.36 -7.07
CA VAL A 40 9.81 -6.25 -6.63
C VAL A 40 9.82 -7.54 -7.42
N LYS A 41 9.96 -7.46 -8.75
CA LYS A 41 10.03 -8.62 -9.64
C LYS A 41 11.21 -9.53 -9.35
N LYS A 42 12.38 -8.94 -9.05
CA LYS A 42 13.60 -9.67 -8.67
C LYS A 42 13.64 -10.11 -7.20
N SER A 43 12.59 -9.81 -6.43
CA SER A 43 12.55 -10.05 -4.98
C SER A 43 13.72 -9.43 -4.21
N HIS A 44 14.16 -8.25 -4.64
CA HIS A 44 15.29 -7.52 -4.08
C HIS A 44 14.82 -6.42 -3.12
N TRP A 45 14.56 -6.79 -1.87
CA TRP A 45 13.87 -5.93 -0.89
C TRP A 45 14.72 -4.83 -0.26
N GLY A 46 16.04 -5.00 -0.17
CA GLY A 46 16.93 -4.07 0.54
C GLY A 46 16.92 -2.63 0.01
N TYR A 47 16.42 -2.41 -1.22
CA TYR A 47 16.21 -1.06 -1.78
C TYR A 47 15.12 -0.26 -1.05
N LEU A 48 14.20 -0.93 -0.35
CA LEU A 48 13.01 -0.30 0.23
C LEU A 48 13.23 0.24 1.65
N ASP A 49 14.38 -0.02 2.27
CA ASP A 49 14.58 0.17 3.72
C ASP A 49 14.26 1.59 4.18
N ASP A 50 14.82 2.59 3.49
CA ASP A 50 14.61 4.02 3.79
C ASP A 50 13.16 4.50 3.56
N SER A 51 12.31 3.69 2.92
CA SER A 51 10.92 4.03 2.60
C SER A 51 9.89 3.29 3.46
N VAL A 52 10.32 2.34 4.29
CA VAL A 52 9.44 1.54 5.17
C VAL A 52 8.92 2.40 6.32
N LEU A 53 7.62 2.33 6.58
CA LEU A 53 6.94 3.02 7.69
C LEU A 53 6.29 2.06 8.68
N GLU A 54 5.86 0.88 8.23
CA GLU A 54 5.29 -0.17 9.09
C GLU A 54 5.88 -1.53 8.75
N GLY A 55 5.97 -2.40 9.75
CA GLY A 55 6.49 -3.76 9.58
C GLY A 55 8.01 -3.79 9.34
N LYS A 56 8.50 -4.88 8.77
CA LYS A 56 9.93 -5.05 8.47
C LYS A 56 10.17 -5.82 7.18
N LEU A 57 11.22 -5.47 6.44
CA LEU A 57 11.52 -6.08 5.14
C LEU A 57 11.93 -7.55 5.23
N GLU A 58 12.47 -8.02 6.36
CA GLU A 58 12.83 -9.43 6.53
C GLU A 58 11.60 -10.34 6.44
N SER A 59 10.40 -9.80 6.70
CA SER A 59 9.15 -10.52 6.50
C SER A 59 8.90 -10.91 5.04
N LEU A 60 9.54 -10.22 4.08
CA LEU A 60 9.46 -10.48 2.64
C LEU A 60 10.46 -11.54 2.16
N ALA A 61 11.41 -11.97 3.01
CA ALA A 61 12.44 -12.92 2.62
C ALA A 61 11.83 -14.22 2.07
N GLY A 62 12.32 -14.65 0.91
CA GLY A 62 11.90 -15.86 0.20
C GLY A 62 10.49 -15.81 -0.41
N LYS A 63 9.85 -14.64 -0.50
CA LYS A 63 8.49 -14.47 -1.03
C LYS A 63 8.50 -13.76 -2.37
N THR A 64 7.52 -14.06 -3.22
CA THR A 64 7.25 -13.38 -4.49
C THR A 64 5.90 -12.67 -4.44
N VAL A 65 5.75 -11.61 -5.24
CA VAL A 65 4.45 -10.95 -5.44
C VAL A 65 3.68 -11.70 -6.52
N ASP A 66 2.52 -12.21 -6.16
CA ASP A 66 1.68 -13.00 -7.07
C ASP A 66 0.64 -12.11 -7.77
N GLN A 67 0.21 -11.03 -7.11
CA GLN A 67 -0.80 -10.13 -7.64
C GLN A 67 -0.62 -8.70 -7.09
N VAL A 68 -0.92 -7.73 -7.94
CA VAL A 68 -0.85 -6.30 -7.63
C VAL A 68 -2.25 -5.69 -7.65
N PHE A 69 -2.58 -4.93 -6.61
CA PHE A 69 -3.79 -4.12 -6.52
C PHE A 69 -3.42 -2.65 -6.63
N LEU A 70 -3.96 -1.97 -7.64
CA LEU A 70 -3.63 -0.57 -7.95
C LEU A 70 -4.85 0.32 -7.73
N GLY A 71 -4.72 1.37 -6.91
CA GLY A 71 -5.72 2.42 -6.78
C GLY A 71 -5.97 3.14 -8.11
N ASN A 72 -7.22 3.51 -8.40
CA ASN A 72 -7.60 4.22 -9.62
C ASN A 72 -7.38 5.74 -9.58
N GLY A 73 -6.49 6.22 -8.70
CA GLY A 73 -6.31 7.62 -8.36
C GLY A 73 -5.49 8.49 -9.27
N THR A 74 -5.24 9.70 -8.75
CA THR A 74 -4.53 10.75 -9.47
C THR A 74 -3.06 10.36 -9.62
N GLY A 75 -2.65 9.99 -10.84
CA GLY A 75 -1.32 9.46 -11.15
C GLY A 75 -1.33 8.02 -11.68
N GLY A 76 -2.49 7.35 -11.68
CA GLY A 76 -2.64 5.96 -12.10
C GLY A 76 -2.19 5.65 -13.54
N ASN A 77 -2.16 6.64 -14.45
CA ASN A 77 -1.70 6.43 -15.83
C ASN A 77 -0.21 6.06 -15.90
N LEU A 78 0.66 6.72 -15.11
CA LEU A 78 2.09 6.40 -15.05
C LEU A 78 2.33 4.99 -14.51
N PHE A 79 1.52 4.61 -13.52
CA PHE A 79 1.57 3.29 -12.91
C PHE A 79 1.11 2.22 -13.89
N ARG A 80 0.00 2.43 -14.60
CA ARG A 80 -0.52 1.47 -15.57
C ARG A 80 0.50 1.15 -16.67
N SER A 81 1.17 2.17 -17.23
CA SER A 81 2.21 1.94 -18.24
C SER A 81 3.40 1.16 -17.68
N SER A 82 3.88 1.51 -16.49
CA SER A 82 5.01 0.81 -15.86
C SER A 82 4.66 -0.63 -15.46
N LEU A 83 3.43 -0.84 -15.00
CA LEU A 83 2.95 -2.14 -14.54
C LEU A 83 2.63 -3.11 -15.68
N SER A 84 2.12 -2.62 -16.81
CA SER A 84 1.79 -3.47 -17.97
C SER A 84 3.00 -4.17 -18.59
N GLU A 85 4.20 -3.62 -18.39
CA GLU A 85 5.44 -4.21 -18.90
C GLU A 85 6.01 -5.27 -17.95
N ASP A 86 5.74 -5.15 -16.64
CA ASP A 86 6.43 -5.94 -15.62
C ASP A 86 5.57 -6.98 -14.89
N PHE A 87 4.25 -6.79 -14.80
CA PHE A 87 3.34 -7.67 -14.07
C PHE A 87 2.09 -8.03 -14.91
N PRO A 88 1.80 -9.32 -15.13
CA PRO A 88 0.66 -9.76 -15.93
C PRO A 88 -0.70 -9.64 -15.22
N GLU A 89 -0.75 -9.61 -13.88
CA GLU A 89 -2.00 -9.48 -13.11
C GLU A 89 -2.03 -8.23 -12.22
N VAL A 90 -2.62 -7.16 -12.77
CA VAL A 90 -2.88 -5.91 -12.04
C VAL A 90 -4.38 -5.71 -11.95
N VAL A 91 -4.91 -5.71 -10.73
CA VAL A 91 -6.33 -5.41 -10.50
C VAL A 91 -6.46 -3.97 -10.07
N VAL A 92 -7.19 -3.20 -10.86
CA VAL A 92 -7.52 -1.81 -10.53
C VAL A 92 -8.68 -1.80 -9.53
N VAL A 93 -8.50 -1.09 -8.42
CA VAL A 93 -9.47 -0.99 -7.32
C VAL A 93 -9.95 0.46 -7.20
N ASP A 94 -11.25 0.65 -6.96
CA ASP A 94 -11.82 1.97 -6.70
C ASP A 94 -11.41 2.47 -5.30
N GLU A 95 -10.75 3.61 -5.24
CA GLU A 95 -10.09 4.16 -4.04
C GLU A 95 -10.89 5.29 -3.38
N ARG A 96 -12.19 5.41 -3.67
CA ARG A 96 -13.06 6.34 -2.93
C ARG A 96 -12.88 6.16 -1.41
N ASN A 97 -12.63 7.28 -0.73
CA ASN A 97 -12.37 7.37 0.71
C ASN A 97 -11.10 6.68 1.24
N SER A 98 -10.13 6.33 0.39
CA SER A 98 -8.88 5.67 0.80
C SER A 98 -8.14 6.41 1.93
N THR A 99 -8.13 7.74 1.92
CA THR A 99 -7.51 8.55 2.98
C THR A 99 -8.22 8.41 4.35
N LEU A 100 -9.56 8.30 4.37
CA LEU A 100 -10.30 8.11 5.62
C LEU A 100 -10.10 6.69 6.18
N ASP A 101 -10.07 5.70 5.29
CA ASP A 101 -9.77 4.31 5.65
C ASP A 101 -8.34 4.19 6.20
N ALA A 102 -7.37 4.83 5.54
CA ALA A 102 -5.97 4.86 5.96
C ALA A 102 -5.78 5.49 7.34
N ARG A 103 -6.50 6.58 7.64
CA ARG A 103 -6.50 7.20 8.98
C ARG A 103 -7.07 6.25 10.04
N SER A 104 -8.13 5.53 9.70
CA SER A 104 -8.74 4.55 10.61
C SER A 104 -7.79 3.38 10.88
N ILE A 105 -7.12 2.88 9.84
CA ILE A 105 -6.07 1.84 9.96
C ILE A 105 -4.93 2.35 10.85
N TYR A 106 -4.46 3.60 10.63
CA TYR A 106 -3.38 4.18 11.43
C TYR A 106 -3.72 4.19 12.92
N TRP A 107 -4.92 4.65 13.29
CA TRP A 107 -5.31 4.73 14.70
C TRP A 107 -5.57 3.36 15.34
N ASN A 108 -5.89 2.33 14.55
CA ASN A 108 -5.97 0.95 15.03
C ASN A 108 -4.58 0.38 15.34
N LEU A 109 -3.59 0.64 14.48
CA LEU A 109 -2.20 0.23 14.69
C LEU A 109 -1.50 1.04 15.80
N HIS A 110 -1.81 2.34 15.88
CA HIS A 110 -1.20 3.30 16.80
C HIS A 110 -2.28 4.00 17.65
N PRO A 111 -2.90 3.30 18.63
CA PRO A 111 -3.96 3.88 19.46
C PRO A 111 -3.52 5.20 20.12
N PRO A 112 -4.36 6.25 20.12
CA PRO A 112 -3.97 7.55 20.65
C PRO A 112 -3.64 7.48 22.15
N ARG A 113 -2.56 8.17 22.54
CA ARG A 113 -2.05 8.22 23.91
C ARG A 113 -2.06 9.66 24.45
N GLY A 114 -2.12 9.81 25.78
CA GLY A 114 -2.12 11.11 26.44
C GLY A 114 -3.36 11.96 26.08
N TRP A 115 -3.17 13.25 25.85
CA TRP A 115 -4.25 14.20 25.52
C TRP A 115 -5.05 13.82 24.27
N ARG A 116 -4.40 13.14 23.31
CA ARG A 116 -5.04 12.63 22.10
C ARG A 116 -6.13 11.60 22.37
N ARG A 117 -6.19 10.99 23.56
CA ARG A 117 -7.29 10.09 23.92
C ARG A 117 -8.63 10.81 24.12
N VAL A 118 -8.58 12.10 24.48
CA VAL A 118 -9.79 12.91 24.76
C VAL A 118 -10.41 13.45 23.47
N LEU A 119 -9.60 13.66 22.42
CA LEU A 119 -10.08 14.17 21.14
C LEU A 119 -10.71 13.02 20.31
N PRO A 120 -11.89 13.19 19.70
CA PRO A 120 -12.43 12.21 18.76
C PRO A 120 -11.48 11.92 17.60
N LEU A 121 -11.31 10.64 17.23
CA LEU A 121 -10.38 10.22 16.16
C LEU A 121 -10.63 10.91 14.82
N SER A 122 -11.90 11.20 14.50
CA SER A 122 -12.28 11.92 13.28
C SER A 122 -11.65 13.32 13.18
N LEU A 123 -11.40 13.96 14.33
CA LEU A 123 -10.77 15.27 14.43
C LEU A 123 -9.24 15.20 14.53
N GLN A 124 -8.67 14.01 14.66
CA GLN A 124 -7.23 13.82 14.79
C GLN A 124 -6.57 13.51 13.45
N THR A 125 -5.57 14.31 13.10
CA THR A 125 -4.69 14.04 11.96
C THR A 125 -3.51 13.19 12.43
N PRO A 126 -3.22 12.05 11.77
CA PRO A 126 -2.00 11.28 12.04
C PRO A 126 -0.74 12.16 11.94
N PRO A 127 0.28 11.94 12.79
CA PRO A 127 1.52 12.71 12.78
C PRO A 127 2.46 12.36 11.61
N ARG A 128 2.05 11.47 10.69
CA ARG A 128 2.78 11.11 9.47
C ARG A 128 1.81 11.00 8.28
N PRO A 129 2.29 11.12 7.03
CA PRO A 129 1.49 10.74 5.86
C PRO A 129 1.07 9.27 5.96
N VAL A 130 -0.10 8.92 5.41
CA VAL A 130 -0.72 7.58 5.55
C VAL A 130 -0.97 6.90 4.20
N ASP A 131 -0.31 7.37 3.14
CA ASP A 131 -0.46 6.84 1.78
C ASP A 131 -0.09 5.34 1.71
N ASP A 132 0.87 4.89 2.53
CA ASP A 132 1.22 3.47 2.70
C ASP A 132 0.05 2.63 3.24
N LEU A 133 -0.72 3.19 4.18
CA LEU A 133 -1.90 2.53 4.75
C LEU A 133 -3.11 2.64 3.82
N ALA A 134 -3.16 3.66 2.95
CA ALA A 134 -4.11 3.70 1.85
C ALA A 134 -3.84 2.56 0.86
N ALA A 135 -2.57 2.31 0.52
CA ALA A 135 -2.17 1.17 -0.31
C ALA A 135 -2.53 -0.18 0.33
N TYR A 136 -2.36 -0.30 1.66
CA TYR A 136 -2.84 -1.47 2.39
C TYR A 136 -4.36 -1.65 2.29
N GLY A 137 -5.13 -0.58 2.50
CA GLY A 137 -6.58 -0.60 2.34
C GLY A 137 -7.04 -0.97 0.92
N ILE A 138 -6.34 -0.48 -0.10
CA ILE A 138 -6.57 -0.82 -1.52
C ILE A 138 -6.41 -2.32 -1.75
N ALA A 139 -5.34 -2.92 -1.24
CA ALA A 139 -5.11 -4.35 -1.37
C ALA A 139 -6.19 -5.18 -0.65
N LEU A 140 -6.57 -4.81 0.57
CA LEU A 140 -7.65 -5.48 1.30
C LEU A 140 -8.98 -5.44 0.53
N LYS A 141 -9.33 -4.28 -0.04
CA LYS A 141 -10.53 -4.15 -0.90
C LYS A 141 -10.43 -5.06 -2.12
N GLY A 142 -9.31 -5.01 -2.84
CA GLY A 142 -9.08 -5.82 -4.04
C GLY A 142 -9.16 -7.32 -3.77
N MET A 143 -8.60 -7.79 -2.66
CA MET A 143 -8.64 -9.21 -2.26
C MET A 143 -10.07 -9.67 -1.94
N ARG A 144 -10.86 -8.84 -1.26
CA ARG A 144 -12.27 -9.14 -0.96
C ARG A 144 -13.10 -9.24 -2.24
N PHE A 145 -12.92 -8.29 -3.18
CA PHE A 145 -13.58 -8.35 -4.49
C PHE A 145 -13.20 -9.59 -5.30
N LYS A 146 -11.95 -10.06 -5.23
CA LYS A 146 -11.52 -11.29 -5.90
C LYS A 146 -12.19 -12.51 -5.28
N LYS A 147 -12.19 -12.59 -3.95
CA LYS A 147 -12.81 -13.70 -3.20
C LYS A 147 -14.31 -13.83 -3.48
N GLU A 148 -15.03 -12.72 -3.63
CA GLU A 148 -16.46 -12.71 -3.97
C GLU A 148 -16.77 -13.17 -5.40
N LYS A 149 -15.81 -13.07 -6.34
CA LYS A 149 -15.97 -13.50 -7.74
C LYS A 149 -15.55 -14.94 -8.01
N GLU A 150 -14.81 -15.55 -7.08
CA GLU A 150 -14.36 -16.94 -7.16
C GLU A 150 -15.31 -17.93 -6.45
N ILE A 151 -16.39 -17.41 -5.84
CA ILE A 151 -17.49 -18.16 -5.21
C ILE A 151 -18.70 -18.16 -6.15
#